data_AF-A0A518D0X0-F1
#
_entry.id   AF-A0A518D0X0-F1
#
_cell.length_a   1.000
_cell.length_b   1.000
_cell.length_c   1.000
_cell.angle_alpha   90.00
_cell.angle_beta   90.00
_cell.angle_gamma   90.00
#
_symmetry.space_group_name_H-M   'P 1'
#
loop_
_entity.id
_entity.type
_entity.pdbx_description
1 polymer ?
#
loop_
_entity_poly.entity_id
_entity_poly.type
_entity_poly.pdbx_seq_one_letter_code
_entity_poly.pdbx_strand_id
1 'polypeptide(L)'
;MRHSRSDPHAAHGPSATSPRGPATVLARAACSAALAVAAASALVGCSGADASERAAALPTGWSTAHSTRFEELLDRHLPLGTSTALPPAQLAELDATLDAEPPRATRAALWLARAAHPDADAALLARLERRAAGPAREDDAGDCTAAAALARRPLDPNAVDRLVELAIGDTAHPDLEVRVECAIAALDHGREDVLPLLVRVLRIDTPSEAREGALTDSPSTAWVRGRADEALCQLFGLEVAVRTDLPLAQREAWADGLERLVAEHAATREDSPADTSGH
;
A
#
# COMPACT_ATOMS: atom_id res chain seq x y z
N MET A 1 20.59 71.03 12.71
CA MET A 1 20.03 70.89 11.35
C MET A 1 18.68 70.19 11.46
N ARG A 2 17.61 70.84 10.99
CA ARG A 2 16.23 70.37 11.00
C ARG A 2 15.90 69.78 9.64
N HIS A 3 15.41 68.54 9.56
CA HIS A 3 14.59 68.03 8.45
C HIS A 3 13.43 67.26 9.09
N SER A 4 12.25 67.87 9.20
CA SER A 4 11.19 68.01 8.19
C SER A 4 10.49 66.68 7.86
N ARG A 5 9.24 66.63 8.33
CA ARG A 5 8.17 65.65 8.08
C ARG A 5 7.80 65.55 6.61
N SER A 6 7.22 64.41 6.22
CA SER A 6 6.04 64.20 5.34
C SER A 6 6.02 62.72 4.92
N ASP A 7 4.94 62.00 4.69
CA ASP A 7 3.58 61.88 5.22
C ASP A 7 3.09 60.48 4.72
N PRO A 8 1.99 59.90 5.25
CA PRO A 8 1.69 58.48 5.16
C PRO A 8 0.82 58.15 3.94
N HIS A 9 1.16 57.10 3.19
CA HIS A 9 0.31 56.57 2.14
C HIS A 9 -0.76 55.62 2.70
N ALA A 10 -1.98 56.15 2.72
CA ALA A 10 -3.24 55.55 2.29
C ALA A 10 -3.53 54.08 2.66
N ALA A 11 -4.52 53.95 3.54
CA ALA A 11 -5.29 52.75 3.80
C ALA A 11 -5.96 52.19 2.53
N HIS A 12 -5.73 50.92 2.23
CA HIS A 12 -6.58 50.11 1.38
C HIS A 12 -7.58 49.34 2.25
N GLY A 13 -8.87 49.63 2.03
CA GLY A 13 -9.97 49.03 2.76
C GLY A 13 -10.14 47.53 2.46
N PRO A 14 -10.72 46.76 3.39
CA PRO A 14 -11.02 45.36 3.18
C PRO A 14 -12.21 45.21 2.21
N SER A 15 -11.96 44.60 1.06
CA SER A 15 -13.02 44.09 0.19
C SER A 15 -13.73 42.93 0.89
N ALA A 16 -15.03 43.10 1.13
CA ALA A 16 -15.93 42.08 1.60
C ALA A 16 -15.99 40.93 0.59
N THR A 17 -15.44 39.78 0.96
CA THR A 17 -15.64 38.51 0.26
C THR A 17 -16.96 37.89 0.69
N SER A 18 -17.80 37.62 -0.31
CA SER A 18 -19.14 37.02 -0.20
C SER A 18 -19.18 35.73 0.63
N PRO A 19 -20.34 35.40 1.25
CA PRO A 19 -20.51 34.19 2.01
C PRO A 19 -20.46 32.95 1.12
N ARG A 20 -19.60 31.99 1.49
CA ARG A 20 -19.63 30.62 0.98
C ARG A 20 -20.95 29.98 1.42
N GLY A 21 -21.80 29.62 0.45
CA GLY A 21 -22.97 28.80 0.70
C GLY A 21 -22.59 27.41 1.21
N PRO A 22 -23.50 26.69 1.89
CA PRO A 22 -23.25 25.35 2.36
C PRO A 22 -23.03 24.41 1.16
N ALA A 23 -21.83 23.83 1.07
CA ALA A 23 -21.61 22.69 0.21
C ALA A 23 -22.38 21.52 0.79
N THR A 24 -23.54 21.23 0.18
CA THR A 24 -24.32 20.03 0.43
C THR A 24 -23.45 18.81 0.08
N VAL A 25 -22.86 18.18 1.10
CA VAL A 25 -22.26 16.85 0.98
C VAL A 25 -23.42 15.87 0.83
N LEU A 26 -23.77 15.59 -0.42
CA LEU A 26 -24.67 14.49 -0.76
C LEU A 26 -23.97 13.19 -0.40
N ALA A 27 -24.40 12.62 0.72
CA ALA A 27 -24.11 11.25 1.13
C ALA A 27 -24.48 10.29 0.00
N ARG A 28 -23.47 9.67 -0.61
CA ARG A 28 -23.65 8.46 -1.43
C ARG A 28 -23.49 7.25 -0.52
N ALA A 29 -24.58 6.90 0.16
CA ALA A 29 -24.79 5.54 0.60
C ALA A 29 -25.14 4.70 -0.65
N ALA A 30 -24.22 3.84 -1.08
CA ALA A 30 -24.46 2.88 -2.14
C ALA A 30 -24.03 1.48 -1.68
N CYS A 31 -25.01 0.78 -1.09
CA CYS A 31 -25.36 -0.61 -1.38
C CYS A 31 -24.25 -1.67 -1.29
N SER A 32 -23.87 -2.02 -0.06
CA SER A 32 -23.35 -3.35 0.26
C SER A 32 -24.52 -4.26 0.65
N ALA A 33 -25.22 -4.82 -0.34
CA ALA A 33 -26.15 -5.93 -0.11
C ALA A 33 -26.36 -6.74 -1.39
N ALA A 34 -26.18 -8.06 -1.23
CA ALA A 34 -26.63 -9.15 -2.10
C ALA A 34 -25.81 -9.47 -3.37
N LEU A 35 -24.83 -10.37 -3.21
CA LEU A 35 -24.56 -11.42 -4.20
C LEU A 35 -24.00 -12.68 -3.53
N ALA A 36 -24.81 -13.24 -2.62
CA ALA A 36 -24.76 -14.65 -2.28
C ALA A 36 -25.81 -15.38 -3.15
N VAL A 37 -25.41 -15.85 -4.34
CA VAL A 37 -26.18 -16.83 -5.12
C VAL A 37 -25.22 -17.82 -5.79
N ALA A 38 -25.36 -19.07 -5.36
CA ALA A 38 -25.05 -20.32 -6.06
C ALA A 38 -23.58 -20.64 -6.38
N ALA A 39 -22.91 -21.18 -5.36
CA ALA A 39 -22.01 -22.31 -5.57
C ALA A 39 -22.82 -23.48 -6.15
N ALA A 40 -22.80 -23.62 -7.48
CA ALA A 40 -23.34 -24.77 -8.19
C ALA A 40 -22.25 -25.32 -9.12
N SER A 41 -21.58 -26.37 -8.63
CA SER A 41 -21.02 -27.48 -9.39
C SER A 41 -20.82 -27.28 -10.89
N ALA A 42 -19.70 -26.66 -11.26
CA ALA A 42 -19.07 -26.88 -12.55
C ALA A 42 -17.75 -27.65 -12.31
N LEU A 43 -17.88 -28.94 -12.02
CA LEU A 43 -16.82 -29.93 -12.27
C LEU A 43 -16.67 -30.07 -13.80
N VAL A 44 -16.26 -28.98 -14.46
CA VAL A 44 -15.76 -29.03 -15.82
C VAL A 44 -14.32 -29.50 -15.67
N GLY A 45 -14.10 -30.78 -15.97
CA GLY A 45 -12.77 -31.33 -16.20
C GLY A 45 -12.13 -30.59 -17.36
N CYS A 46 -11.54 -29.43 -17.09
CA CYS A 46 -10.57 -28.82 -17.96
C CYS A 46 -9.36 -29.76 -17.98
N SER A 47 -9.15 -30.39 -19.13
CA SER A 47 -7.99 -31.22 -19.43
C SER A 47 -6.70 -30.44 -19.12
N GLY A 48 -6.17 -30.62 -17.91
CA GLY A 48 -5.02 -29.88 -17.36
C GLY A 48 -3.66 -30.32 -17.93
N ALA A 49 -3.65 -31.20 -18.93
CA ALA A 49 -2.41 -31.75 -19.47
C ALA A 49 -1.64 -30.74 -20.34
N ASP A 50 -2.31 -29.87 -21.12
CA ASP A 50 -1.63 -28.94 -22.04
C ASP A 50 -1.20 -27.62 -21.36
N ALA A 51 -1.85 -27.21 -20.27
CA ALA A 51 -1.44 -26.01 -19.53
C ALA A 51 -0.22 -26.28 -18.65
N SER A 52 -0.07 -27.51 -18.12
CA SER A 52 1.06 -27.90 -17.28
C SER A 52 2.39 -27.96 -18.06
N GLU A 53 2.35 -28.19 -19.38
CA GLU A 53 3.55 -28.24 -20.22
C GLU A 53 4.05 -26.84 -20.64
N ARG A 54 3.22 -25.80 -20.49
CA ARG A 54 3.58 -24.39 -20.71
C ARG A 54 3.96 -23.64 -19.43
N ALA A 55 4.36 -24.34 -18.38
CA ALA A 55 5.21 -23.74 -17.34
C ALA A 55 6.60 -23.46 -17.95
N ALA A 56 6.61 -22.55 -18.93
CA ALA A 56 7.76 -22.22 -19.76
C ALA A 56 8.89 -21.76 -18.84
N ALA A 57 10.10 -22.24 -19.10
CA ALA A 57 11.34 -21.70 -18.55
C ALA A 57 11.26 -20.17 -18.46
N LEU A 58 11.80 -19.59 -17.38
CA LEU A 58 11.98 -18.14 -17.29
C LEU A 58 12.67 -17.67 -18.59
N PRO A 59 12.09 -16.72 -19.32
CA PRO A 59 12.60 -16.37 -20.63
C PRO A 59 14.01 -15.79 -20.52
N THR A 60 14.90 -16.17 -21.43
CA THR A 60 16.28 -15.66 -21.44
C THR A 60 16.30 -14.14 -21.41
N GLY A 61 17.07 -13.57 -20.48
CA GLY A 61 17.22 -12.12 -20.33
C GLY A 61 16.08 -11.43 -19.56
N TRP A 62 15.16 -12.17 -18.93
CA TRP A 62 14.07 -11.59 -18.13
C TRP A 62 14.59 -10.61 -17.07
N SER A 63 15.73 -10.91 -16.44
CA SER A 63 16.28 -10.13 -15.33
C SER A 63 16.98 -8.83 -15.79
N THR A 64 17.35 -8.73 -17.06
CA THR A 64 18.09 -7.59 -17.64
C THR A 64 17.33 -6.87 -18.76
N ALA A 65 16.13 -7.34 -19.11
CA ALA A 65 15.29 -6.74 -20.13
C ALA A 65 14.90 -5.29 -19.77
N HIS A 66 14.81 -4.43 -20.79
CA HIS A 66 14.23 -3.09 -20.65
C HIS A 66 12.79 -3.18 -20.13
N SER A 67 12.31 -2.19 -19.35
CA SER A 67 11.03 -2.27 -18.63
C SER A 67 9.84 -2.61 -19.53
N THR A 68 9.70 -1.94 -20.67
CA THR A 68 8.64 -2.24 -21.66
C THR A 68 8.70 -3.68 -22.18
N ARG A 69 9.92 -4.18 -22.44
CA ARG A 69 10.11 -5.56 -22.88
C ARG A 69 9.85 -6.56 -21.75
N PHE A 70 10.18 -6.20 -20.52
CA PHE A 70 9.92 -7.02 -19.34
C PHE A 70 8.41 -7.21 -19.12
N GLU A 71 7.62 -6.14 -19.26
CA GLU A 71 6.15 -6.22 -19.21
C GLU A 71 5.58 -7.13 -20.29
N GLU A 72 6.04 -7.01 -21.54
CA GLU A 72 5.66 -7.93 -22.62
C GLU A 72 6.00 -9.40 -22.32
N LEU A 73 7.13 -9.65 -21.64
CA LEU A 73 7.53 -11.00 -21.23
C LEU A 73 6.59 -11.51 -20.13
N LEU A 74 6.28 -10.70 -19.11
CA LEU A 74 5.34 -11.07 -18.07
C LEU A 74 3.96 -11.39 -18.64
N ASP A 75 3.41 -10.55 -19.50
CA ASP A 75 2.07 -10.75 -20.06
C ASP A 75 1.98 -12.00 -20.95
N ARG A 76 3.06 -12.30 -21.70
CA ARG A 76 3.12 -13.48 -22.56
C ARG A 76 3.22 -14.78 -21.77
N HIS A 77 4.00 -14.79 -20.70
CA HIS A 77 4.34 -16.02 -19.96
C HIS A 77 3.45 -16.24 -18.74
N LEU A 78 2.93 -15.17 -18.12
CA LEU A 78 2.03 -15.20 -16.98
C LEU A 78 0.90 -14.17 -17.19
N PRO A 79 -0.14 -14.53 -17.97
CA PRO A 79 -1.29 -13.67 -18.19
C PRO A 79 -2.00 -13.30 -16.87
N LEU A 80 -2.48 -12.06 -16.79
CA LEU A 80 -3.22 -11.58 -15.62
C LEU A 80 -4.44 -12.47 -15.30
N GLY A 81 -4.71 -12.66 -14.01
CA GLY A 81 -5.85 -13.44 -13.52
C GLY A 81 -5.66 -14.97 -13.57
N THR A 82 -4.48 -15.45 -13.96
CA THR A 82 -4.18 -16.89 -13.99
C THR A 82 -3.23 -17.27 -12.86
N SER A 83 -3.69 -18.12 -11.93
CA SER A 83 -2.79 -18.76 -10.97
C SER A 83 -1.95 -19.82 -11.70
N THR A 84 -0.63 -19.65 -11.65
CA THR A 84 0.34 -20.45 -12.39
C THR A 84 1.41 -20.96 -11.44
N ALA A 85 1.44 -22.28 -11.22
CA ALA A 85 2.52 -22.91 -10.47
C ALA A 85 3.84 -22.80 -11.23
N LEU A 86 4.86 -22.25 -10.57
CA LEU A 86 6.22 -22.17 -11.12
C LEU A 86 6.96 -23.49 -10.86
N PRO A 87 7.73 -24.02 -11.83
CA PRO A 87 8.61 -25.16 -11.59
C PRO A 87 9.57 -24.86 -10.42
N PRO A 88 9.87 -25.83 -9.54
CA PRO A 88 10.69 -25.59 -8.34
C PRO A 88 12.04 -24.92 -8.61
N ALA A 89 12.69 -25.26 -9.73
CA ALA A 89 13.95 -24.64 -10.14
C ALA A 89 13.80 -23.14 -10.48
N GLN A 90 12.69 -22.74 -11.11
CA GLN A 90 12.42 -21.33 -11.42
C GLN A 90 12.03 -20.55 -10.17
N LEU A 91 11.22 -21.16 -9.29
CA LEU A 91 10.89 -20.56 -8.00
C LEU A 91 12.16 -20.28 -7.18
N ALA A 92 13.08 -21.25 -7.13
CA ALA A 92 14.37 -21.09 -6.46
C ALA A 92 15.25 -20.01 -7.12
N GLU A 93 15.27 -19.93 -8.46
CA GLU A 93 15.98 -18.87 -9.19
C GLU A 93 15.43 -17.48 -8.84
N LEU A 94 14.10 -17.33 -8.82
CA LEU A 94 13.43 -16.07 -8.49
C LEU A 94 13.64 -15.69 -7.02
N ASP A 95 13.48 -16.62 -6.09
CA ASP A 95 13.71 -16.40 -4.65
C ASP A 95 15.15 -15.95 -4.39
N ALA A 96 16.14 -16.60 -4.98
CA ALA A 96 17.53 -16.17 -4.88
C ALA A 96 17.77 -14.79 -5.53
N THR A 97 17.01 -14.44 -6.57
CA THR A 97 17.13 -13.13 -7.23
C THR A 97 16.47 -12.00 -6.44
N LEU A 98 15.63 -12.30 -5.44
CA LEU A 98 15.10 -11.27 -4.51
C LEU A 98 16.19 -10.62 -3.65
N ASP A 99 17.37 -11.24 -3.56
CA ASP A 99 18.56 -10.68 -2.87
C ASP A 99 19.56 -10.00 -3.83
N ALA A 100 19.22 -9.87 -5.12
CA ALA A 100 20.08 -9.22 -6.11
C ALA A 100 19.94 -7.68 -6.09
N GLU A 101 20.68 -6.97 -6.94
CA GLU A 101 20.53 -5.51 -7.08
C GLU A 101 19.09 -5.08 -7.44
N PRO A 102 18.65 -3.86 -7.08
CA PRO A 102 17.23 -3.53 -7.00
C PRO A 102 16.42 -3.76 -8.29
N PRO A 103 16.91 -3.40 -9.50
CA PRO A 103 16.16 -3.67 -10.73
C PRO A 103 15.89 -5.16 -10.96
N ARG A 104 16.75 -6.05 -10.47
CA ARG A 104 16.56 -7.50 -10.58
C ARG A 104 15.64 -8.02 -9.49
N ALA A 105 15.80 -7.56 -8.26
CA ALA A 105 14.92 -7.91 -7.14
C ALA A 105 13.46 -7.52 -7.44
N THR A 106 13.21 -6.29 -7.91
CA THR A 106 11.87 -5.83 -8.33
C THR A 106 11.30 -6.71 -9.44
N ARG A 107 12.09 -7.06 -10.47
CA ARG A 107 11.64 -7.96 -11.54
C ARG A 107 11.30 -9.35 -11.02
N ALA A 108 12.10 -9.91 -10.13
CA ALA A 108 11.83 -11.20 -9.52
C ALA A 108 10.52 -11.17 -8.72
N ALA A 109 10.33 -10.13 -7.91
CA ALA A 109 9.10 -9.89 -7.16
C ALA A 109 7.88 -9.80 -8.10
N LEU A 110 8.00 -9.13 -9.25
CA LEU A 110 6.93 -9.04 -10.24
C LEU A 110 6.60 -10.37 -10.93
N TRP A 111 7.58 -11.24 -11.18
CA TRP A 111 7.33 -12.61 -11.67
C TRP A 111 6.53 -13.42 -10.65
N LEU A 112 6.95 -13.41 -9.39
CA LEU A 112 6.26 -14.10 -8.29
C LEU A 112 4.86 -13.51 -8.05
N ALA A 113 4.72 -12.18 -8.10
CA ALA A 113 3.45 -11.48 -8.03
C ALA A 113 2.50 -11.88 -9.17
N ARG A 114 3.04 -12.05 -10.38
CA ARG A 114 2.21 -12.42 -11.52
C ARG A 114 1.80 -13.89 -11.51
N ALA A 115 2.63 -14.77 -10.95
CA ALA A 115 2.33 -16.20 -10.85
C ALA A 115 1.08 -16.48 -10.00
N ALA A 116 0.76 -15.63 -9.01
CA ALA A 116 -0.46 -15.75 -8.20
C ALA A 116 -0.66 -17.16 -7.63
N HIS A 117 0.42 -17.76 -7.15
CA HIS A 117 0.47 -19.12 -6.63
C HIS A 117 0.97 -19.10 -5.18
N PRO A 118 0.41 -19.93 -4.26
CA PRO A 118 0.79 -19.91 -2.85
C PRO A 118 2.30 -20.04 -2.58
N ASP A 119 3.01 -20.86 -3.36
CA ASP A 119 4.47 -21.01 -3.21
C ASP A 119 5.24 -19.72 -3.56
N ALA A 120 4.73 -18.93 -4.51
CA ALA A 120 5.32 -17.63 -4.83
C ALA A 120 5.04 -16.61 -3.73
N ASP A 121 3.86 -16.66 -3.11
CA ASP A 121 3.46 -15.81 -1.98
C ASP A 121 4.34 -16.11 -0.76
N ALA A 122 4.59 -17.39 -0.49
CA ALA A 122 5.51 -17.84 0.53
C ALA A 122 6.93 -17.33 0.30
N ALA A 123 7.42 -17.32 -0.95
CA ALA A 123 8.74 -16.78 -1.28
C ALA A 123 8.83 -15.25 -1.05
N LEU A 124 7.81 -14.49 -1.49
CA LEU A 124 7.75 -13.05 -1.26
C LEU A 124 7.71 -12.73 0.25
N LEU A 125 6.87 -13.43 1.01
CA LEU A 125 6.76 -13.22 2.45
C LEU A 125 8.05 -13.61 3.18
N ALA A 126 8.67 -14.73 2.81
CA ALA A 126 9.95 -15.15 3.37
C ALA A 126 11.07 -14.12 3.11
N ARG A 127 11.07 -13.45 1.95
CA ARG A 127 11.99 -12.35 1.66
C ARG A 127 11.78 -11.16 2.61
N LEU A 128 10.54 -10.74 2.83
CA LEU A 128 10.22 -9.62 3.73
C LEU A 128 10.64 -9.92 5.17
N GLU A 129 10.46 -11.16 5.63
CA GLU A 129 10.83 -11.58 6.98
C GLU A 129 12.32 -11.65 7.26
N ARG A 130 13.17 -11.64 6.21
CA ARG A 130 14.61 -11.45 6.38
C ARG A 130 14.95 -10.08 6.96
N ARG A 131 14.04 -9.09 6.85
CA ARG A 131 14.18 -7.75 7.43
C ARG A 131 15.49 -7.06 7.07
N ALA A 132 15.94 -7.27 5.84
CA ALA A 132 17.20 -6.71 5.37
C ALA A 132 17.00 -5.23 5.04
N ALA A 133 17.60 -4.34 5.82
CA ALA A 133 17.77 -2.95 5.41
C ALA A 133 18.92 -2.90 4.39
N GLY A 134 18.64 -2.45 3.18
CA GLY A 134 19.68 -2.19 2.20
C GLY A 134 20.52 -0.97 2.59
N PRO A 135 21.78 -0.88 2.12
CA PRO A 135 22.65 0.27 2.41
C PRO A 135 22.20 1.57 1.73
N ALA A 136 21.44 1.49 0.65
CA ALA A 136 20.91 2.61 -0.09
C ALA A 136 19.38 2.60 -0.09
N ARG A 137 18.79 3.77 -0.38
CA ARG A 137 17.33 3.93 -0.42
C ARG A 137 16.71 3.02 -1.47
N GLU A 138 17.28 2.98 -2.68
CA GLU A 138 16.77 2.17 -3.79
C GLU A 138 16.76 0.65 -3.52
N ASP A 139 17.46 0.19 -2.48
CA ASP A 139 17.54 -1.22 -2.14
C ASP A 139 16.24 -1.79 -1.55
N ASP A 140 15.32 -0.93 -1.09
CA ASP A 140 13.99 -1.31 -0.60
C ASP A 140 13.01 -1.66 -1.73
N ALA A 141 13.30 -1.29 -2.99
CA ALA A 141 12.33 -1.34 -4.08
C ALA A 141 11.83 -2.77 -4.37
N GLY A 142 12.68 -3.77 -4.17
CA GLY A 142 12.31 -5.18 -4.25
C GLY A 142 11.31 -5.58 -3.16
N ASP A 143 11.54 -5.14 -1.93
CA ASP A 143 10.73 -5.47 -0.76
C ASP A 143 9.39 -4.70 -0.77
N CYS A 144 9.39 -3.41 -1.13
CA CYS A 144 8.17 -2.65 -1.37
C CYS A 144 7.31 -3.30 -2.46
N THR A 145 7.93 -3.77 -3.55
CA THR A 145 7.21 -4.49 -4.62
C THR A 145 6.66 -5.83 -4.13
N ALA A 146 7.42 -6.57 -3.31
CA ALA A 146 6.99 -7.83 -2.74
C ALA A 146 5.78 -7.67 -1.80
N ALA A 147 5.81 -6.66 -0.92
CA ALA A 147 4.69 -6.34 -0.04
C ALA A 147 3.45 -5.90 -0.82
N ALA A 148 3.60 -4.97 -1.78
CA ALA A 148 2.49 -4.53 -2.64
C ALA A 148 1.89 -5.67 -3.47
N ALA A 149 2.68 -6.66 -3.89
CA ALA A 149 2.19 -7.82 -4.62
C ALA A 149 1.25 -8.70 -3.79
N LEU A 150 1.50 -8.82 -2.49
CA LEU A 150 0.70 -9.63 -1.56
C LEU A 150 -0.70 -9.01 -1.30
N ALA A 151 -0.87 -7.70 -1.50
CA ALA A 151 -2.18 -7.04 -1.41
C ALA A 151 -3.17 -7.46 -2.51
N ARG A 152 -2.68 -7.92 -3.66
CA ARG A 152 -3.48 -8.03 -4.91
C ARG A 152 -4.30 -9.31 -5.06
N ARG A 153 -4.25 -10.21 -4.08
CA ARG A 153 -4.86 -11.54 -4.16
C ARG A 153 -5.13 -12.09 -2.77
N PRO A 154 -6.11 -13.01 -2.60
CA PRO A 154 -6.38 -13.61 -1.31
C PRO A 154 -5.14 -14.29 -0.72
N LEU A 155 -4.90 -14.05 0.56
CA LEU A 155 -3.85 -14.69 1.33
C LEU A 155 -4.45 -15.60 2.40
N ASP A 156 -3.67 -16.55 2.89
CA ASP A 156 -4.03 -17.26 4.11
C ASP A 156 -3.96 -16.31 5.33
N PRO A 157 -4.81 -16.50 6.35
CA PRO A 157 -4.82 -15.61 7.52
C PRO A 157 -3.48 -15.50 8.26
N ASN A 158 -2.65 -16.55 8.26
CA ASN A 158 -1.35 -16.52 8.92
C ASN A 158 -0.36 -15.63 8.15
N ALA A 159 -0.34 -15.68 6.82
CA ALA A 159 0.41 -14.73 6.01
C ALA A 159 -0.02 -13.28 6.28
N VAL A 160 -1.32 -13.05 6.46
CA VAL A 160 -1.85 -11.73 6.83
C VAL A 160 -1.39 -11.29 8.23
N ASP A 161 -1.41 -12.18 9.23
CA ASP A 161 -0.85 -11.91 10.57
C ASP A 161 0.64 -11.52 10.50
N ARG A 162 1.40 -12.21 9.66
CA ARG A 162 2.83 -11.93 9.45
C ARG A 162 3.06 -10.57 8.79
N LEU A 163 2.20 -10.14 7.87
CA LEU A 163 2.26 -8.78 7.31
C LEU A 163 1.99 -7.71 8.38
N VAL A 164 1.06 -7.96 9.31
CA VAL A 164 0.82 -7.06 10.45
C VAL A 164 2.05 -6.99 11.35
N GLU A 165 2.68 -8.12 11.68
CA GLU A 165 3.92 -8.16 12.47
C GLU A 165 5.05 -7.38 11.78
N LEU A 166 5.20 -7.52 10.45
CA LEU A 166 6.19 -6.77 9.68
C LEU A 166 5.92 -5.27 9.66
N ALA A 167 4.66 -4.83 9.75
CA ALA A 167 4.31 -3.41 9.74
C ALA A 167 4.47 -2.74 11.12
N ILE A 168 3.87 -3.35 12.16
CA ILE A 168 3.65 -2.73 13.48
C ILE A 168 4.09 -3.59 14.67
N GLY A 169 4.64 -4.78 14.43
CA GLY A 169 5.06 -5.69 15.50
C GLY A 169 6.31 -5.25 16.25
N ASP A 170 6.64 -5.97 17.33
CA ASP A 170 7.87 -5.78 18.11
C ASP A 170 9.11 -5.99 17.25
N THR A 171 8.97 -6.83 16.21
CA THR A 171 9.98 -7.09 15.20
C THR A 171 9.55 -6.55 13.83
N ALA A 172 8.95 -5.36 13.79
CA ALA A 172 8.63 -4.69 12.53
C ALA A 172 9.84 -4.59 11.60
N HIS A 173 9.59 -4.54 10.30
CA HIS A 173 10.62 -4.34 9.29
C HIS A 173 11.38 -3.03 9.56
N PRO A 174 12.72 -2.97 9.46
CA PRO A 174 13.47 -1.76 9.79
C PRO A 174 13.20 -0.61 8.81
N ASP A 175 12.88 -0.92 7.56
CA ASP A 175 12.58 0.06 6.52
C ASP A 175 11.11 0.53 6.58
N LEU A 176 10.90 1.85 6.65
CA LEU A 176 9.56 2.44 6.76
C LEU A 176 8.72 2.28 5.47
N GLU A 177 9.35 2.31 4.30
CA GLU A 177 8.66 2.14 3.02
C GLU A 177 8.05 0.75 2.93
N VAL A 178 8.83 -0.26 3.32
CA VAL A 178 8.38 -1.65 3.39
C VAL A 178 7.29 -1.84 4.46
N ARG A 179 7.42 -1.22 5.64
CA ARG A 179 6.38 -1.28 6.69
C ARG A 179 5.04 -0.72 6.22
N VAL A 180 5.07 0.39 5.48
CA VAL A 180 3.85 1.01 4.92
C VAL A 180 3.21 0.09 3.89
N GLU A 181 3.97 -0.48 2.95
CA GLU A 181 3.39 -1.44 1.99
C GLU A 181 2.87 -2.71 2.67
N CYS A 182 3.53 -3.22 3.73
CA CYS A 182 2.99 -4.33 4.52
C CYS A 182 1.67 -3.96 5.22
N ALA A 183 1.57 -2.75 5.78
CA ALA A 183 0.34 -2.24 6.37
C ALA A 183 -0.78 -2.11 5.35
N ILE A 184 -0.49 -1.58 4.16
CA ILE A 184 -1.47 -1.46 3.07
C ILE A 184 -1.94 -2.86 2.64
N ALA A 185 -1.02 -3.81 2.45
CA ALA A 185 -1.37 -5.18 2.11
C ALA A 185 -2.25 -5.84 3.19
N ALA A 186 -1.91 -5.67 4.47
CA ALA A 186 -2.73 -6.18 5.57
C ALA A 186 -4.13 -5.53 5.62
N LEU A 187 -4.22 -4.23 5.37
CA LEU A 187 -5.47 -3.49 5.32
C LEU A 187 -6.38 -3.95 4.16
N ASP A 188 -5.81 -4.22 2.99
CA ASP A 188 -6.53 -4.81 1.84
C ASP A 188 -7.09 -6.21 2.18
N HIS A 189 -6.51 -6.91 3.16
CA HIS A 189 -7.00 -8.16 3.73
C HIS A 189 -7.87 -7.98 4.98
N GLY A 190 -8.34 -6.75 5.25
CA GLY A 190 -9.27 -6.43 6.33
C GLY A 190 -8.64 -6.31 7.71
N ARG A 191 -7.31 -6.22 7.82
CA ARG A 191 -6.63 -5.97 9.10
C ARG A 191 -6.51 -4.49 9.38
N GLU A 192 -7.37 -4.02 10.27
CA GLU A 192 -7.45 -2.61 10.65
C GLU A 192 -6.47 -2.22 11.76
N ASP A 193 -5.81 -3.19 12.41
CA ASP A 193 -4.81 -2.95 13.48
C ASP A 193 -3.65 -2.05 13.01
N VAL A 194 -3.41 -1.97 11.69
CA VAL A 194 -2.35 -1.20 11.05
C VAL A 194 -2.73 0.27 10.79
N LEU A 195 -3.99 0.67 10.95
CA LEU A 195 -4.46 2.03 10.70
C LEU A 195 -3.70 3.10 11.52
N PRO A 196 -3.36 2.88 12.82
CA PRO A 196 -2.56 3.83 13.58
C PRO A 196 -1.19 4.13 12.95
N LEU A 197 -0.53 3.14 12.35
CA LEU A 197 0.74 3.36 11.64
C LEU A 197 0.53 4.28 10.42
N LEU A 198 -0.48 4.00 9.59
CA LEU A 198 -0.75 4.79 8.39
C LEU A 198 -1.07 6.25 8.73
N VAL A 199 -1.87 6.50 9.77
CA VAL A 199 -2.14 7.85 10.28
C VAL A 199 -0.87 8.51 10.80
N ARG A 200 -0.05 7.80 11.58
CA ARG A 200 1.21 8.33 12.11
C ARG A 200 2.20 8.69 11.00
N VAL A 201 2.24 7.94 9.90
CA VAL A 201 3.05 8.26 8.72
C VAL A 201 2.66 9.60 8.10
N LEU A 202 1.36 9.94 8.04
CA LEU A 202 0.91 11.25 7.55
C LEU A 202 1.40 12.42 8.43
N ARG A 203 1.67 12.15 9.71
CA ARG A 203 2.16 13.13 10.68
C ARG A 203 3.68 13.31 10.64
N ILE A 204 4.42 12.61 9.78
CA ILE A 204 5.86 12.81 9.66
C ILE A 204 6.19 14.26 9.25
N ASP A 205 7.24 14.80 9.88
CA ASP A 205 7.69 16.20 9.79
C ASP A 205 6.68 17.21 10.35
N THR A 206 5.82 16.78 11.28
CA THR A 206 4.91 17.67 12.02
C THR A 206 5.33 17.79 13.49
N PRO A 207 5.02 18.91 14.17
CA PRO A 207 5.20 19.05 15.62
C PRO A 207 4.57 17.92 16.46
N SER A 208 3.54 17.23 15.94
CA SER A 208 2.91 16.11 16.64
C SER A 208 3.78 14.86 16.67
N GLU A 209 4.52 14.57 15.59
CA GLU A 209 5.47 13.45 15.55
C GLU A 209 6.55 13.60 16.63
N ALA A 210 7.05 14.82 16.84
CA ALA A 210 8.10 15.10 17.83
C ALA A 210 7.71 14.66 19.27
N ARG A 211 6.41 14.52 19.57
CA ARG A 211 5.90 14.05 20.87
C ARG A 211 5.84 12.52 20.98
N GLU A 212 5.66 11.83 19.86
CA GLU A 212 5.47 10.37 19.79
C GLU A 212 6.76 9.61 19.44
N GLY A 213 7.80 10.34 19.04
CA GLY A 213 9.07 9.79 18.56
C GLY A 213 9.06 9.59 17.05
N ALA A 214 10.24 9.77 16.43
CA ALA A 214 10.39 9.65 14.99
C ALA A 214 10.15 8.20 14.52
N LEU A 215 9.41 8.04 13.41
CA LEU A 215 9.22 6.73 12.77
C LEU A 215 10.44 6.29 11.94
N THR A 216 11.22 7.25 11.46
CA THR A 216 12.37 7.06 10.58
C THR A 216 13.34 8.22 10.74
N ASP A 217 14.60 8.00 10.37
CA ASP A 217 15.63 9.02 10.19
C ASP A 217 15.79 9.44 8.71
N SER A 218 15.01 8.84 7.80
CA SER A 218 15.06 9.14 6.37
C SER A 218 14.69 10.60 6.09
N PRO A 219 15.51 11.34 5.31
CA PRO A 219 15.23 12.72 4.96
C PRO A 219 14.10 12.88 3.93
N SER A 220 13.61 11.79 3.34
CA SER A 220 12.58 11.82 2.29
C SER A 220 11.46 10.84 2.62
N THR A 221 10.32 11.40 3.03
CA THR A 221 9.13 10.66 3.47
C THR A 221 7.90 11.00 2.62
N ALA A 222 8.08 11.74 1.52
CA ALA A 222 7.00 12.08 0.60
C ALA A 222 6.31 10.84 0.03
N TRP A 223 7.09 9.84 -0.41
CA TRP A 223 6.55 8.61 -1.00
C TRP A 223 5.68 7.84 0.00
N VAL A 224 6.21 7.51 1.19
CA VAL A 224 5.45 6.79 2.22
C VAL A 224 4.19 7.52 2.67
N ARG A 225 4.23 8.85 2.77
CA ARG A 225 3.04 9.66 3.05
C ARG A 225 2.00 9.56 1.95
N GLY A 226 2.42 9.62 0.69
CA GLY A 226 1.52 9.47 -0.45
C GLY A 226 0.83 8.11 -0.47
N ARG A 227 1.58 7.04 -0.18
CA ARG A 227 1.04 5.67 -0.12
C ARG A 227 0.07 5.46 1.04
N ALA A 228 0.41 5.96 2.24
CA ALA A 228 -0.49 5.91 3.39
C ALA A 228 -1.78 6.72 3.14
N ASP A 229 -1.66 7.90 2.53
CA ASP A 229 -2.81 8.75 2.16
C ASP A 229 -3.74 8.07 1.16
N GLU A 230 -3.17 7.48 0.10
CA GLU A 230 -3.90 6.72 -0.91
C GLU A 230 -4.70 5.57 -0.29
N ALA A 231 -4.06 4.77 0.58
CA ALA A 231 -4.71 3.65 1.25
C ALA A 231 -5.86 4.09 2.18
N LEU A 232 -5.67 5.16 2.96
CA LEU A 232 -6.71 5.70 3.83
C LEU A 232 -7.85 6.33 3.01
N CYS A 233 -7.54 7.05 1.92
CA CYS A 233 -8.55 7.57 1.01
C CYS A 233 -9.38 6.45 0.38
N GLN A 234 -8.72 5.37 -0.07
CA GLN A 234 -9.38 4.20 -0.64
C GLN A 234 -10.32 3.55 0.38
N LEU A 235 -9.87 3.34 1.63
CA LEU A 235 -10.69 2.78 2.71
C LEU A 235 -11.99 3.57 2.93
N PHE A 236 -11.91 4.90 2.91
CA PHE A 236 -13.04 5.79 3.16
C PHE A 236 -13.78 6.26 1.89
N GLY A 237 -13.41 5.75 0.71
CA GLY A 237 -14.02 6.16 -0.56
C GLY A 237 -13.83 7.65 -0.90
N LEU A 238 -12.73 8.24 -0.45
CA LEU A 238 -12.37 9.63 -0.71
C LEU A 238 -11.57 9.74 -2.02
N GLU A 239 -11.63 10.90 -2.67
CA GLU A 239 -10.77 11.19 -3.82
C GLU A 239 -9.32 11.33 -3.36
N VAL A 240 -8.44 10.49 -3.92
CA VAL A 240 -6.99 10.60 -3.73
C VAL A 240 -6.52 11.88 -4.40
N ALA A 241 -6.10 12.85 -3.60
CA ALA A 241 -5.41 14.02 -4.10
C ALA A 241 -3.97 13.90 -3.60
N VAL A 242 -3.00 13.87 -4.51
CA VAL A 242 -1.58 13.83 -4.16
C VAL A 242 -1.24 15.09 -3.37
N ARG A 243 -1.12 14.96 -2.05
CA ARG A 243 -1.04 16.08 -1.10
C ARG A 243 0.27 16.15 -0.32
N THR A 244 1.27 15.38 -0.74
CA THR A 244 2.57 15.25 -0.06
C THR A 244 3.33 16.57 0.06
N ASP A 245 3.06 17.52 -0.85
CA ASP A 245 3.74 18.82 -0.94
C ASP A 245 2.91 19.99 -0.40
N LEU A 246 1.78 19.72 0.27
CA LEU A 246 0.97 20.77 0.87
C LEU A 246 1.75 21.53 1.97
N PRO A 247 1.43 22.82 2.20
CA PRO A 247 1.92 23.55 3.37
C PRO A 247 1.65 22.80 4.67
N LEU A 248 2.58 22.86 5.63
CA LEU A 248 2.53 22.08 6.88
C LEU A 248 1.16 22.10 7.58
N ALA A 249 0.59 23.29 7.79
CA ALA A 249 -0.72 23.43 8.45
C ALA A 249 -1.87 22.72 7.70
N GLN A 250 -1.78 22.60 6.38
CA GLN A 250 -2.77 21.86 5.59
C GLN A 250 -2.53 20.34 5.68
N ARG A 251 -1.27 19.89 5.73
CA ARG A 251 -0.95 18.47 5.98
C ARG A 251 -1.44 18.03 7.36
N GLU A 252 -1.25 18.85 8.39
CA GLU A 252 -1.74 18.57 9.74
C GLU A 252 -3.28 18.48 9.79
N ALA A 253 -3.97 19.48 9.24
CA ALA A 253 -5.43 19.49 9.20
C ALA A 253 -5.99 18.29 8.42
N TRP A 254 -5.27 17.84 7.38
CA TRP A 254 -5.63 16.66 6.61
C TRP A 254 -5.43 15.36 7.40
N ALA A 255 -4.27 15.19 8.05
CA ALA A 255 -4.00 14.04 8.92
C ALA A 255 -5.01 13.96 10.07
N ASP A 256 -5.34 15.09 10.71
CA ASP A 256 -6.38 15.16 11.74
C ASP A 256 -7.77 14.78 11.19
N GLY A 257 -8.04 15.10 9.93
CA GLY A 257 -9.28 14.72 9.24
C GLY A 257 -9.39 13.21 9.05
N LEU A 258 -8.34 12.57 8.54
CA LEU A 258 -8.29 11.12 8.33
C LEU A 258 -8.27 10.35 9.66
N GLU A 259 -7.56 10.85 10.68
CA GLU A 259 -7.56 10.24 12.01
C GLU A 259 -8.95 10.21 12.65
N ARG A 260 -9.74 11.30 12.51
CA ARG A 260 -11.14 11.31 12.97
C ARG A 260 -11.97 10.25 12.26
N LEU A 261 -11.82 10.09 10.94
CA LEU A 261 -12.53 9.05 10.18
C LEU A 261 -12.14 7.65 10.64
N VAL A 262 -10.86 7.40 10.92
CA VAL A 262 -10.38 6.13 11.51
C VAL A 262 -11.02 5.88 12.87
N ALA A 263 -11.10 6.88 13.74
CA ALA A 263 -11.73 6.75 15.06
C ALA A 263 -13.25 6.48 14.96
N GLU A 264 -13.95 7.17 14.07
CA GLU A 264 -15.39 6.97 13.81
C GLU A 264 -15.68 5.57 13.24
N HIS A 265 -14.81 5.08 12.35
CA HIS A 265 -14.88 3.73 11.79
C HIS A 265 -14.70 2.65 12.86
N ALA A 266 -13.70 2.81 13.72
CA ALA A 266 -13.47 1.89 14.85
C ALA A 266 -14.67 1.85 15.80
N ALA A 267 -15.22 3.01 16.17
CA ALA A 267 -16.39 3.10 17.05
C ALA A 267 -17.63 2.39 16.46
N THR A 268 -17.86 2.53 15.15
CA THR A 268 -19.00 1.88 14.47
C THR A 268 -18.90 0.36 14.47
N ARG A 269 -17.69 -0.20 14.52
CA ARG A 269 -17.47 -1.66 14.56
C ARG A 269 -17.72 -2.26 15.93
N GLU A 270 -17.39 -1.53 17.01
CA GLU A 270 -17.63 -1.99 18.39
C GLU A 270 -19.12 -2.09 18.71
N ASP A 271 -19.94 -1.22 18.11
CA ASP A 271 -21.39 -1.19 18.31
C ASP A 271 -22.14 -2.25 17.48
N SER A 272 -21.49 -2.89 16.51
CA SER A 272 -22.11 -3.94 15.71
C SER A 272 -22.12 -5.24 16.52
N PRO A 273 -23.29 -5.74 16.99
CA PRO A 273 -23.34 -6.92 17.83
C PRO A 273 -22.67 -8.07 17.08
N ALA A 274 -21.61 -8.64 17.67
CA ALA A 274 -20.93 -9.80 17.12
C ALA A 274 -22.01 -10.83 16.77
N ASP A 275 -22.20 -11.09 15.47
CA ASP A 275 -23.17 -12.04 14.97
C ASP A 275 -22.71 -13.43 15.44
N THR A 276 -23.13 -13.76 16.66
CA THR A 276 -22.78 -14.98 17.41
C THR A 276 -23.65 -16.15 16.97
N SER A 277 -24.25 -16.04 15.78
CA SER A 277 -24.99 -17.10 15.11
C SER A 277 -24.02 -18.21 14.69
N GLY A 278 -23.65 -19.03 15.67
CA GLY A 278 -22.78 -20.18 15.51
C GLY A 278 -23.32 -21.17 14.49
N HIS A 279 -22.42 -21.61 13.61
CA HIS A 279 -22.52 -22.84 12.86
C HIS A 279 -21.70 -23.94 13.54
#